data_AF-A0AAU7K6D1-F1
#
_entry.id   AF-A0AAU7K6D1-F1
#
_cell.length_a   1.000
_cell.length_b   1.000
_cell.length_c   1.000
_cell.angle_alpha   90.00
_cell.angle_beta   90.00
_cell.angle_gamma   90.00
#
_symmetry.space_group_name_H-M   'P 1'
#
loop_
_entity.id
_entity.type
_entity.pdbx_description
1 polymer ?
#
loop_
_entity_poly.entity_id
_entity_poly.type
_entity_poly.pdbx_seq_one_letter_code
_entity_poly.pdbx_strand_id
1 'polypeptide(L)'
;MKKQPVLNKQPEIGKKFPIAESVITSRLPVTAKNVSDPNFSFSFKYYKQIPNFEVGQVPNNWFVSLIDRLTELCKKEWASFEKDYVEKKAFRYHAIDWGSKNIPIQRGDLNWIDKHYLENEEDFPMFQFHVSKALGRVVGFWDGYHVFQIVLLDPEHNIQPSNYNAYKIRDTYFMNTVYGSLLADLTNLKKRIPENHNCEICDSLQYLPTGNNDTNLINLCLSDDYFKKLQESRLSITDVIELGIASIN
;
A
#
# COMPACT_ATOMS: atom_id res chain seq x y z
N MET A 1 13.08 10.21 45.91
CA MET A 1 14.51 10.19 45.52
C MET A 1 14.63 9.65 44.11
N LYS A 2 15.14 10.45 43.15
CA LYS A 2 15.32 10.08 41.74
C LYS A 2 16.59 9.22 41.61
N LYS A 3 16.49 8.00 41.06
CA LYS A 3 17.67 7.19 40.70
C LYS A 3 18.28 7.74 39.41
N GLN A 4 19.56 8.11 39.47
CA GLN A 4 20.33 8.53 38.28
C GLN A 4 20.73 7.29 37.44
N PRO A 5 20.94 7.45 36.12
CA PRO A 5 21.32 6.36 35.24
C PRO A 5 22.78 5.97 35.43
N VAL A 6 23.05 4.66 35.48
CA VAL A 6 24.41 4.11 35.59
C VAL A 6 24.96 3.90 34.18
N LEU A 7 25.39 4.98 33.53
CA LEU A 7 26.23 4.94 32.34
C LEU A 7 27.51 5.68 32.67
N ASN A 8 28.45 4.97 33.32
CA ASN A 8 29.88 5.28 33.38
C ASN A 8 30.60 4.28 34.32
N LYS A 9 30.65 3.01 33.94
CA LYS A 9 31.66 2.10 34.51
C LYS A 9 32.43 1.48 33.35
N GLN A 10 33.70 1.88 33.23
CA GLN A 10 34.65 1.26 32.31
C GLN A 10 34.86 -0.21 32.70
N PRO A 11 35.11 -1.12 31.73
CA PRO A 11 35.24 -2.54 31.99
C PRO A 11 36.52 -2.83 32.78
N GLU A 12 36.39 -3.54 33.91
CA GLU A 12 37.53 -4.06 34.67
C GLU A 12 38.24 -5.16 33.86
N ILE A 13 39.43 -4.84 33.35
CA ILE A 13 40.31 -5.80 32.67
C ILE A 13 40.91 -6.73 33.73
N GLY A 14 40.62 -8.03 33.66
CA GLY A 14 41.35 -9.05 34.43
C GLY A 14 40.51 -10.06 35.23
N LYS A 15 39.17 -10.03 35.20
CA LYS A 15 38.37 -11.11 35.81
C LYS A 15 38.46 -12.38 34.98
N LYS A 16 39.25 -13.34 35.46
CA LYS A 16 39.19 -14.74 35.01
C LYS A 16 37.87 -15.34 35.50
N PHE A 17 36.97 -15.64 34.57
CA PHE A 17 35.77 -16.41 34.87
C PHE A 17 36.17 -17.89 35.06
N PRO A 18 35.72 -18.56 36.14
CA PRO A 18 35.95 -19.99 36.29
C PRO A 18 35.24 -20.73 35.15
N ILE A 19 36.02 -21.52 34.40
CA ILE A 19 35.50 -22.45 33.40
C ILE A 19 34.79 -23.56 34.17
N ALA A 20 33.47 -23.50 34.25
CA ALA A 20 32.67 -24.61 34.74
C ALA A 20 32.72 -25.72 33.69
N GLU A 21 33.21 -26.90 34.09
CA GLU A 21 33.23 -28.12 33.31
C GLU A 21 31.83 -28.40 32.75
N SER A 22 31.78 -28.60 31.43
CA SER A 22 30.54 -28.87 30.70
C SER A 22 29.99 -30.24 31.10
N VAL A 23 29.01 -30.26 31.99
CA VAL A 23 28.09 -31.39 32.07
C VAL A 23 27.26 -31.35 30.79
N ILE A 24 27.66 -32.18 29.82
CA ILE A 24 26.86 -32.49 28.63
C ILE A 24 25.65 -33.28 29.12
N THR A 25 24.63 -32.57 29.62
CA THR A 25 23.28 -33.11 29.59
C THR A 25 22.89 -33.14 28.11
N SER A 26 22.81 -34.35 27.58
CA SER A 26 22.26 -34.63 26.25
C SER A 26 20.94 -33.88 26.10
N ARG A 27 20.98 -32.71 25.45
CA ARG A 27 19.78 -32.05 24.95
C ARG A 27 19.30 -32.94 23.81
N LEU A 28 18.48 -33.93 24.15
CA LEU A 28 17.59 -34.52 23.17
C LEU A 28 16.91 -33.35 22.44
N PRO A 29 16.80 -33.39 21.11
CA PRO A 29 16.14 -32.33 20.38
C PRO A 29 14.76 -32.15 21.01
N VAL A 30 14.44 -30.92 21.40
CA VAL A 30 13.07 -30.56 21.75
C VAL A 30 12.29 -30.83 20.47
N THR A 31 11.57 -31.95 20.43
CA THR A 31 10.56 -32.21 19.40
C THR A 31 9.72 -30.95 19.31
N ALA A 32 9.76 -30.30 18.14
CA ALA A 32 9.10 -29.04 17.85
C ALA A 32 7.66 -29.08 18.40
N LYS A 33 7.45 -28.44 19.56
CA LYS A 33 6.14 -28.24 20.13
C LYS A 33 5.45 -27.20 19.25
N ASN A 34 4.50 -27.68 18.45
CA ASN A 34 3.51 -26.90 17.71
C ASN A 34 4.10 -25.73 16.92
N VAL A 35 4.60 -26.01 15.71
CA VAL A 35 4.54 -24.99 14.66
C VAL A 35 3.04 -24.75 14.48
N SER A 36 2.50 -23.72 15.12
CA SER A 36 1.11 -23.30 14.85
C SER A 36 1.02 -23.06 13.36
N ASP A 37 -0.03 -23.56 12.72
CA ASP A 37 -0.27 -23.25 11.32
C ASP A 37 -0.21 -21.73 11.14
N PRO A 38 0.54 -21.22 10.15
CA PRO A 38 0.74 -19.80 10.02
C PRO A 38 -0.61 -19.09 9.85
N ASN A 39 -0.78 -17.99 10.57
CA ASN A 39 -1.86 -17.06 10.29
C ASN A 39 -1.65 -16.42 8.92
N PHE A 40 -2.73 -15.90 8.34
CA PHE A 40 -2.60 -15.05 7.17
C PHE A 40 -1.61 -13.91 7.43
N SER A 41 -0.71 -13.72 6.48
CA SER A 41 0.22 -12.60 6.44
C SER A 41 0.17 -11.99 5.05
N PHE A 42 0.20 -10.66 4.97
CA PHE A 42 0.11 -9.94 3.71
C PHE A 42 1.38 -9.14 3.45
N SER A 43 1.75 -9.04 2.18
CA SER A 43 2.85 -8.20 1.72
C SER A 43 2.43 -7.44 0.46
N PHE A 44 2.90 -6.21 0.33
CA PHE A 44 2.67 -5.34 -0.84
C PHE A 44 3.90 -5.30 -1.76
N LYS A 45 4.83 -6.25 -1.64
CA LYS A 45 6.07 -6.30 -2.45
C LYS A 45 5.80 -6.18 -3.96
N TYR A 46 4.73 -6.83 -4.44
CA TYR A 46 4.35 -6.83 -5.85
C TYR A 46 3.13 -5.96 -6.15
N TYR A 47 2.73 -5.08 -5.23
CA TYR A 47 1.58 -4.22 -5.45
C TYR A 47 1.89 -3.15 -6.51
N LYS A 48 1.00 -3.01 -7.51
CA LYS A 48 1.11 -1.98 -8.53
C LYS A 48 -0.28 -1.53 -8.99
N GLN A 49 -0.48 -0.23 -9.15
CA GLN A 49 -1.65 0.32 -9.85
C GLN A 49 -1.43 0.26 -11.35
N ILE A 50 -2.43 -0.24 -12.08
CA ILE A 50 -2.46 -0.34 -13.54
C ILE A 50 -3.87 0.07 -14.02
N PRO A 51 -4.05 0.41 -15.31
CA PRO A 51 -5.37 0.71 -15.87
C PRO A 51 -6.43 -0.31 -15.49
N ASN A 52 -7.58 0.17 -15.01
CA ASN A 52 -8.73 -0.60 -14.51
C ASN A 52 -8.54 -1.26 -13.13
N PHE A 53 -7.42 -0.99 -12.44
CA PHE A 53 -7.11 -1.50 -11.09
C PHE A 53 -6.50 -0.41 -10.20
N GLU A 54 -6.96 0.82 -10.36
CA GLU A 54 -6.50 1.97 -9.58
C GLU A 54 -7.46 2.33 -8.44
N VAL A 55 -6.95 2.99 -7.40
CA VAL A 55 -7.70 3.26 -6.15
C VAL A 55 -7.88 4.75 -5.83
N GLY A 56 -7.64 5.64 -6.79
CA GLY A 56 -7.50 7.08 -6.53
C GLY A 56 -8.77 7.86 -6.18
N GLN A 57 -9.90 7.51 -6.79
CA GLN A 57 -11.20 8.15 -6.51
C GLN A 57 -12.08 7.31 -5.59
N VAL A 58 -11.48 6.33 -4.92
CA VAL A 58 -12.21 5.44 -4.05
C VAL A 58 -12.47 6.15 -2.71
N PRO A 59 -13.70 6.10 -2.16
CA PRO A 59 -14.02 6.80 -0.92
C PRO A 59 -13.26 6.23 0.29
N ASN A 60 -12.99 7.07 1.30
CA ASN A 60 -12.21 6.70 2.49
C ASN A 60 -12.72 5.42 3.20
N ASN A 61 -14.04 5.21 3.22
CA ASN A 61 -14.65 4.03 3.84
C ASN A 61 -14.25 2.71 3.15
N TRP A 62 -13.90 2.74 1.87
CA TRP A 62 -13.38 1.57 1.17
C TRP A 62 -12.02 1.16 1.71
N PHE A 63 -11.11 2.12 1.94
CA PHE A 63 -9.80 1.84 2.51
C PHE A 63 -9.92 1.29 3.94
N VAL A 64 -10.81 1.86 4.76
CA VAL A 64 -11.12 1.32 6.08
C VAL A 64 -11.61 -0.13 5.97
N SER A 65 -12.53 -0.40 5.04
CA SER A 65 -13.05 -1.76 4.81
C SER A 65 -11.97 -2.74 4.33
N LEU A 66 -11.01 -2.28 3.52
CA LEU A 66 -9.86 -3.07 3.09
C LEU A 66 -9.01 -3.45 4.29
N ILE A 67 -8.64 -2.48 5.13
CA ILE A 67 -7.82 -2.73 6.33
C ILE A 67 -8.55 -3.65 7.31
N ASP A 68 -9.85 -3.46 7.51
CA ASP A 68 -10.66 -4.34 8.36
C ASP A 68 -10.69 -5.77 7.82
N ARG A 69 -10.85 -5.95 6.50
CA ARG A 69 -10.84 -7.27 5.85
C ARG A 69 -9.48 -7.95 6.00
N LEU A 70 -8.39 -7.24 5.76
CA LEU A 70 -7.04 -7.79 5.92
C LEU A 70 -6.79 -8.18 7.39
N THR A 71 -7.21 -7.32 8.33
CA THR A 71 -7.11 -7.59 9.77
C THR A 71 -7.95 -8.80 10.20
N GLU A 72 -9.14 -8.97 9.64
CA GLU A 72 -10.00 -10.14 9.87
C GLU A 72 -9.31 -11.42 9.40
N LEU A 73 -8.70 -11.42 8.21
CA LEU A 73 -7.96 -12.56 7.68
C LEU A 73 -6.70 -12.85 8.51
N CYS A 74 -5.92 -11.85 8.93
CA CYS A 74 -4.72 -12.02 9.77
C CYS A 74 -4.99 -12.72 11.11
N LYS A 75 -6.23 -12.74 11.58
CA LYS A 75 -6.65 -13.44 12.81
C LYS A 75 -6.96 -14.93 12.59
N LYS A 76 -6.96 -15.39 11.33
CA LYS A 76 -7.28 -16.77 10.95
C LYS A 76 -6.01 -17.56 10.70
N GLU A 77 -6.02 -18.81 11.16
CA GLU A 77 -5.00 -19.81 10.82
C GLU A 77 -5.28 -20.34 9.40
N TRP A 78 -4.25 -20.37 8.54
CA TRP A 78 -4.42 -20.78 7.14
C TRP A 78 -5.02 -22.18 7.01
N ALA A 79 -4.49 -23.16 7.74
CA ALA A 79 -4.90 -24.56 7.60
C ALA A 79 -6.37 -24.80 7.97
N SER A 80 -6.93 -23.97 8.86
CA SER A 80 -8.35 -23.98 9.21
C SER A 80 -9.18 -23.36 8.07
N PHE A 81 -8.81 -22.16 7.63
CA PHE A 81 -9.49 -21.43 6.56
C PHE A 81 -9.51 -22.21 5.23
N GLU A 82 -8.40 -22.84 4.86
CA GLU A 82 -8.27 -23.59 3.61
C GLU A 82 -9.26 -24.76 3.53
N LYS A 83 -9.56 -25.40 4.66
CA LYS A 83 -10.49 -26.53 4.75
C LYS A 83 -11.95 -26.07 4.89
N ASP A 84 -12.18 -24.85 5.35
CA ASP A 84 -13.52 -24.30 5.54
C ASP A 84 -14.10 -23.75 4.22
N TYR A 85 -14.95 -24.55 3.59
CA TYR A 85 -15.66 -24.16 2.38
C TYR A 85 -16.66 -23.01 2.61
N VAL A 86 -17.32 -22.97 3.77
CA VAL A 86 -18.31 -21.93 4.08
C VAL A 86 -17.60 -20.59 4.20
N GLU A 87 -16.47 -20.58 4.90
CA GLU A 87 -15.67 -19.39 5.09
C GLU A 87 -15.06 -18.90 3.77
N LYS A 88 -14.40 -19.76 2.99
CA LYS A 88 -13.90 -19.39 1.65
C LYS A 88 -15.00 -18.77 0.79
N LYS A 89 -16.22 -19.35 0.81
CA LYS A 89 -17.36 -18.80 0.07
C LYS A 89 -17.82 -17.44 0.61
N ALA A 90 -17.78 -17.22 1.93
CA ALA A 90 -18.12 -15.94 2.55
C ALA A 90 -17.15 -14.82 2.13
N PHE A 91 -15.85 -15.13 2.10
CA PHE A 91 -14.80 -14.21 1.64
C PHE A 91 -14.69 -14.11 0.12
N ARG A 92 -15.43 -14.95 -0.62
CA ARG A 92 -15.25 -15.15 -2.07
C ARG A 92 -13.78 -15.43 -2.41
N TYR A 93 -13.12 -16.19 -1.55
CA TYR A 93 -11.74 -16.62 -1.73
C TYR A 93 -11.70 -17.78 -2.73
N HIS A 94 -11.18 -17.52 -3.92
CA HIS A 94 -10.99 -18.54 -4.96
C HIS A 94 -9.92 -18.11 -5.96
N ALA A 95 -9.37 -19.09 -6.68
CA ALA A 95 -8.46 -18.83 -7.79
C ALA A 95 -9.18 -18.01 -8.87
N ILE A 96 -8.44 -17.12 -9.54
CA ILE A 96 -8.94 -16.35 -10.67
C ILE A 96 -9.10 -17.31 -11.85
N ASP A 97 -10.28 -17.31 -12.45
CA ASP A 97 -10.52 -17.98 -13.72
C ASP A 97 -10.19 -16.99 -14.85
N TRP A 98 -8.94 -17.06 -15.33
CA TRP A 98 -8.41 -16.20 -16.41
C TRP A 98 -9.16 -16.35 -17.75
N GLY A 99 -9.94 -17.42 -17.92
CA GLY A 99 -10.82 -17.63 -19.06
C GLY A 99 -12.19 -16.94 -18.92
N SER A 100 -12.47 -16.25 -17.81
CA SER A 100 -13.76 -15.60 -17.60
C SER A 100 -14.01 -14.48 -18.62
N LYS A 101 -15.29 -14.20 -18.86
CA LYS A 101 -15.72 -13.17 -19.81
C LYS A 101 -15.26 -11.77 -19.39
N ASN A 102 -14.67 -11.03 -20.33
CA ASN A 102 -14.32 -9.60 -20.23
C ASN A 102 -13.29 -9.25 -19.14
N ILE A 103 -12.34 -10.13 -18.84
CA ILE A 103 -11.19 -9.75 -18.01
C ILE A 103 -10.29 -8.78 -18.81
N PRO A 104 -9.93 -7.59 -18.27
CA PRO A 104 -9.13 -6.59 -18.98
C PRO A 104 -7.65 -6.95 -19.13
N ILE A 105 -7.16 -7.91 -18.35
CA ILE A 105 -5.76 -8.33 -18.31
C ILE A 105 -5.66 -9.86 -18.21
N GLN A 106 -4.49 -10.38 -18.55
CA GLN A 106 -4.13 -11.78 -18.38
C GLN A 106 -3.02 -11.92 -17.33
N ARG A 107 -2.84 -13.14 -16.81
CA ARG A 107 -1.76 -13.44 -15.85
C ARG A 107 -0.41 -12.92 -16.35
N GLY A 108 -0.09 -13.16 -17.62
CA GLY A 108 1.17 -12.74 -18.24
C GLY A 108 1.41 -11.22 -18.30
N ASP A 109 0.36 -10.39 -18.18
CA ASP A 109 0.49 -8.93 -18.18
C ASP A 109 1.09 -8.40 -16.87
N LEU A 110 1.13 -9.23 -15.82
CA LEU A 110 1.68 -8.91 -14.50
C LEU A 110 3.20 -9.06 -14.44
N ASN A 111 3.88 -8.47 -15.44
CA ASN A 111 5.31 -8.66 -15.75
C ASN A 111 6.32 -8.14 -14.72
N TRP A 112 5.85 -7.51 -13.63
CA TRP A 112 6.69 -7.07 -12.51
C TRP A 112 6.77 -8.12 -11.39
N ILE A 113 6.01 -9.21 -11.49
CA ILE A 113 6.12 -10.37 -10.60
C ILE A 113 7.29 -11.24 -11.07
N ASP A 114 8.07 -11.78 -10.13
CA ASP A 114 9.16 -12.69 -10.47
C ASP A 114 8.65 -13.87 -11.31
N LYS A 115 9.34 -14.16 -12.42
CA LYS A 115 8.94 -15.18 -13.40
C LYS A 115 8.66 -16.55 -12.77
N HIS A 116 9.41 -16.91 -11.72
CA HIS A 116 9.21 -18.16 -10.98
C HIS A 116 7.80 -18.30 -10.40
N TYR A 117 7.16 -17.21 -9.96
CA TYR A 117 5.77 -17.24 -9.54
C TYR A 117 4.82 -17.13 -10.75
N LEU A 118 5.15 -16.25 -11.70
CA LEU A 118 4.26 -15.95 -12.82
C LEU A 118 4.04 -17.13 -13.77
N GLU A 119 5.09 -17.89 -14.07
CA GLU A 119 5.10 -18.98 -15.05
C GLU A 119 4.68 -20.34 -14.44
N ASN A 120 4.53 -20.44 -13.12
CA ASN A 120 4.15 -21.65 -12.40
C ASN A 120 2.77 -21.52 -11.74
N GLU A 121 1.70 -21.57 -12.54
CA GLU A 121 0.32 -21.42 -12.05
C GLU A 121 -0.14 -22.59 -11.15
N GLU A 122 0.40 -23.80 -11.36
CA GLU A 122 0.07 -24.98 -10.56
C GLU A 122 0.49 -24.80 -9.10
N ASP A 123 1.71 -24.31 -8.86
CA ASP A 123 2.26 -24.11 -7.52
C ASP A 123 1.85 -22.75 -6.92
N PHE A 124 1.68 -21.73 -7.77
CA PHE A 124 1.40 -20.35 -7.34
C PHE A 124 0.16 -19.76 -8.04
N PRO A 125 -1.02 -20.36 -7.87
CA PRO A 125 -2.24 -19.82 -8.44
C PRO A 125 -2.53 -18.44 -7.87
N MET A 126 -3.08 -17.56 -8.71
CA MET A 126 -3.52 -16.25 -8.26
C MET A 126 -4.95 -16.34 -7.74
N PHE A 127 -5.15 -15.81 -6.54
CA PHE A 127 -6.42 -15.80 -5.84
C PHE A 127 -6.98 -14.39 -5.79
N GLN A 128 -8.30 -14.33 -5.69
CA GLN A 128 -9.01 -13.14 -5.28
C GLN A 128 -9.80 -13.38 -3.99
N PHE A 129 -10.03 -12.33 -3.22
CA PHE A 129 -11.05 -12.29 -2.19
C PHE A 129 -11.70 -10.92 -2.16
N HIS A 130 -12.94 -10.87 -1.69
CA HIS A 130 -13.69 -9.62 -1.63
C HIS A 130 -13.29 -8.78 -0.40
N VAL A 131 -13.17 -7.46 -0.57
CA VAL A 131 -13.10 -6.52 0.55
C VAL A 131 -14.42 -6.57 1.32
N SER A 132 -15.52 -6.44 0.58
CA SER A 132 -16.88 -6.74 1.01
C SER A 132 -17.72 -7.16 -0.19
N LYS A 133 -18.98 -7.52 0.01
CA LYS A 133 -19.88 -7.90 -1.10
C LYS A 133 -20.01 -6.80 -2.17
N ALA A 134 -19.81 -5.53 -1.82
CA ALA A 134 -19.98 -4.38 -2.72
C ALA A 134 -18.72 -3.54 -2.93
N LEU A 135 -17.63 -3.80 -2.18
CA LEU A 135 -16.42 -2.97 -2.18
C LEU A 135 -15.26 -3.60 -2.94
N GLY A 136 -15.53 -4.42 -3.95
CA GLY A 136 -14.48 -4.91 -4.82
C GLY A 136 -13.64 -6.01 -4.19
N ARG A 137 -12.42 -6.18 -4.73
CA ARG A 137 -11.57 -7.34 -4.49
C ARG A 137 -10.12 -6.97 -4.28
N VAL A 138 -9.42 -7.91 -3.65
CA VAL A 138 -7.97 -7.95 -3.56
C VAL A 138 -7.50 -9.14 -4.39
N VAL A 139 -6.46 -8.93 -5.19
CA VAL A 139 -5.85 -9.96 -6.04
C VAL A 139 -4.41 -10.19 -5.60
N GLY A 140 -4.02 -11.46 -5.48
CA GLY A 140 -2.67 -11.82 -5.09
C GLY A 140 -2.38 -13.31 -5.21
N PHE A 141 -1.28 -13.76 -4.63
CA PHE A 141 -0.88 -15.16 -4.60
C PHE A 141 -0.10 -15.46 -3.31
N TRP A 142 -0.02 -16.74 -2.92
CA TRP A 142 0.84 -17.17 -1.82
C TRP A 142 2.26 -17.40 -2.34
N ASP A 143 3.27 -16.84 -1.68
CA ASP A 143 4.66 -17.13 -2.01
C ASP A 143 5.20 -18.39 -1.29
N GLY A 144 6.46 -18.74 -1.57
CA GLY A 144 7.11 -19.90 -0.95
C GLY A 144 7.33 -19.80 0.56
N TYR A 145 7.12 -18.62 1.16
CA TYR A 145 7.17 -18.40 2.61
C TYR A 145 5.78 -18.34 3.24
N HIS A 146 4.74 -18.68 2.46
CA HIS A 146 3.35 -18.62 2.90
C HIS A 146 2.93 -17.22 3.33
N VAL A 147 3.36 -16.20 2.58
CA VAL A 147 2.86 -14.83 2.67
C VAL A 147 2.00 -14.53 1.45
N PHE A 148 0.80 -14.00 1.67
CA PHE A 148 -0.07 -13.57 0.59
C PHE A 148 0.43 -12.23 0.02
N GLN A 149 1.00 -12.29 -1.17
CA GLN A 149 1.48 -11.15 -1.91
C GLN A 149 0.32 -10.46 -2.63
N ILE A 150 -0.04 -9.26 -2.19
CA ILE A 150 -1.05 -8.43 -2.86
C ILE A 150 -0.42 -7.81 -4.11
N VAL A 151 -1.08 -8.03 -5.24
CA VAL A 151 -0.63 -7.58 -6.57
C VAL A 151 -1.49 -6.43 -7.07
N LEU A 152 -2.82 -6.59 -7.03
CA LEU A 152 -3.78 -5.58 -7.49
C LEU A 152 -4.87 -5.35 -6.45
N LEU A 153 -5.41 -4.14 -6.47
CA LEU A 153 -6.65 -3.79 -5.80
C LEU A 153 -7.70 -3.50 -6.87
N ASP A 154 -8.87 -4.08 -6.71
CA ASP A 154 -9.93 -4.06 -7.72
C ASP A 154 -11.24 -3.53 -7.12
N PRO A 155 -11.36 -2.21 -6.90
CA PRO A 155 -12.57 -1.62 -6.30
C PRO A 155 -13.82 -1.84 -7.17
N GLU A 156 -13.68 -1.94 -8.49
CA GLU A 156 -14.78 -2.00 -9.45
C GLU A 156 -15.14 -3.41 -9.96
N HIS A 157 -14.50 -4.44 -9.41
CA HIS A 157 -14.77 -5.86 -9.72
C HIS A 157 -14.43 -6.22 -11.18
N ASN A 158 -13.38 -5.60 -11.71
CA ASN A 158 -12.88 -5.72 -13.08
C ASN A 158 -12.11 -7.03 -13.34
N ILE A 159 -11.47 -7.66 -12.33
CA ILE A 159 -10.67 -8.88 -12.58
C ILE A 159 -11.52 -10.10 -12.92
N GLN A 160 -12.77 -10.14 -12.44
CA GLN A 160 -13.76 -11.13 -12.87
C GLN A 160 -15.16 -10.50 -12.84
N PRO A 161 -15.53 -9.77 -13.90
CA PRO A 161 -16.84 -9.16 -14.01
C PRO A 161 -17.94 -10.22 -13.92
N SER A 162 -19.12 -9.84 -13.44
CA SER A 162 -20.21 -10.78 -13.18
C SER A 162 -21.56 -10.20 -13.61
N ASN A 163 -22.62 -10.98 -13.49
CA ASN A 163 -23.99 -10.48 -13.72
C ASN A 163 -24.30 -9.21 -12.91
N TYR A 164 -23.72 -9.03 -11.72
CA TYR A 164 -23.92 -7.85 -10.89
C TYR A 164 -23.48 -6.55 -11.58
N ASN A 165 -22.38 -6.57 -12.34
CA ASN A 165 -21.90 -5.41 -13.11
C ASN A 165 -22.18 -5.54 -14.61
N ALA A 166 -23.08 -6.45 -15.02
CA ALA A 166 -23.38 -6.78 -16.41
C ALA A 166 -22.14 -7.12 -17.25
N TYR A 167 -21.12 -7.72 -16.62
CA TYR A 167 -19.81 -8.00 -17.20
C TYR A 167 -19.08 -6.78 -17.78
N LYS A 168 -19.39 -5.58 -17.28
CA LYS A 168 -18.76 -4.34 -17.72
C LYS A 168 -17.49 -4.08 -16.92
N ILE A 169 -16.44 -3.75 -17.64
CA ILE A 169 -15.22 -3.15 -17.10
C ILE A 169 -15.56 -1.69 -16.81
N ARG A 170 -15.11 -1.18 -15.66
CA ARG A 170 -15.31 0.21 -15.28
C ARG A 170 -13.98 0.89 -15.10
N ASP A 171 -13.95 2.14 -15.53
CA ASP A 171 -12.78 2.99 -15.38
C ASP A 171 -12.47 3.17 -13.89
N THR A 172 -11.20 3.00 -13.55
CA THR A 172 -10.63 3.43 -12.29
C THR A 172 -9.63 4.53 -12.56
N TYR A 173 -9.30 5.27 -11.51
CA TYR A 173 -8.46 6.45 -11.63
C TYR A 173 -7.27 6.29 -10.71
N PHE A 174 -6.06 6.57 -11.22
CA PHE A 174 -4.87 6.65 -10.39
C PHE A 174 -5.12 7.55 -9.19
N MET A 175 -4.56 7.14 -8.04
CA MET A 175 -4.43 8.02 -6.89
C MET A 175 -3.48 9.15 -7.24
N ASN A 176 -4.03 10.17 -7.88
CA ASN A 176 -3.39 11.44 -8.06
C ASN A 176 -3.46 12.17 -6.73
N THR A 177 -2.30 12.50 -6.17
CA THR A 177 -2.23 13.61 -5.21
C THR A 177 -2.84 14.85 -5.88
N VAL A 178 -3.27 15.86 -5.11
CA VAL A 178 -3.71 17.16 -5.67
C VAL A 178 -2.68 17.68 -6.70
N TYR A 179 -1.39 17.42 -6.44
CA TYR A 179 -0.28 17.63 -7.36
C TYR A 179 -0.36 16.79 -8.65
N GLY A 180 -0.56 15.47 -8.56
CA GLY A 180 -0.74 14.61 -9.73
C GLY A 180 -1.96 14.99 -10.59
N SER A 181 -3.05 15.42 -9.95
CA SER A 181 -4.25 15.91 -10.63
C SER A 181 -3.95 17.22 -11.36
N LEU A 182 -3.29 18.16 -10.69
CA LEU A 182 -2.86 19.42 -11.29
C LEU A 182 -1.90 19.21 -12.47
N LEU A 183 -0.93 18.29 -12.35
CA LEU A 183 -0.03 17.94 -13.45
C LEU A 183 -0.79 17.32 -14.63
N ALA A 184 -1.77 16.45 -14.36
CA ALA A 184 -2.60 15.85 -15.41
C ALA A 184 -3.47 16.92 -16.11
N ASP A 185 -4.07 17.83 -15.36
CA ASP A 185 -4.88 18.94 -15.90
C ASP A 185 -4.01 19.90 -16.74
N LEU A 186 -2.82 20.24 -16.25
CA LEU A 186 -1.84 21.03 -17.01
C LEU A 186 -1.39 20.34 -18.30
N THR A 187 -1.15 19.03 -18.24
CA THR A 187 -0.77 18.23 -19.42
C THR A 187 -1.91 18.20 -20.45
N ASN A 188 -3.16 18.04 -19.98
CA ASN A 188 -4.33 18.03 -20.84
C ASN A 188 -4.63 19.41 -21.45
N LEU A 189 -4.39 20.49 -20.71
CA LEU A 189 -4.47 21.86 -21.23
C LEU A 189 -3.42 22.09 -22.32
N LYS A 190 -2.15 21.71 -22.09
CA LYS A 190 -1.08 21.83 -23.10
C LYS A 190 -1.43 21.10 -24.40
N LYS A 191 -2.01 19.90 -24.33
CA LYS A 191 -2.45 19.13 -25.51
C LYS A 191 -3.57 19.80 -26.31
N ARG A 192 -4.36 20.68 -25.69
CA ARG A 192 -5.48 21.39 -26.33
C ARG A 192 -5.05 22.73 -26.93
N ILE A 193 -3.82 23.19 -26.69
CA ILE A 193 -3.27 24.41 -27.29
C ILE A 193 -2.72 24.06 -28.67
N PRO A 194 -3.24 24.66 -29.76
CA PRO A 194 -2.68 24.48 -31.10
C PRO A 194 -1.23 24.97 -31.17
N GLU A 195 -0.38 24.29 -31.94
CA GLU A 195 1.07 24.57 -32.04
C GLU A 195 1.41 26.03 -32.43
N ASN A 196 0.46 26.74 -33.06
CA ASN A 196 0.64 28.13 -33.52
C ASN A 196 -0.24 29.14 -32.77
N HIS A 197 -0.76 28.78 -31.60
CA HIS A 197 -1.64 29.66 -30.83
C HIS A 197 -0.83 30.63 -29.95
N ASN A 198 -0.56 31.81 -30.50
CA ASN A 198 0.24 32.84 -29.87
C ASN A 198 -0.61 33.67 -28.88
N CYS A 199 -0.61 33.27 -27.61
CA CYS A 199 -1.37 33.94 -26.56
C CYS A 199 -0.55 34.01 -25.27
N GLU A 200 -0.61 35.14 -24.55
CA GLU A 200 0.18 35.39 -23.33
C GLU A 200 -0.02 34.31 -22.25
N ILE A 201 -1.23 33.75 -22.15
CA ILE A 201 -1.57 32.64 -21.26
C ILE A 201 -0.90 31.34 -21.72
N CYS A 202 -0.85 31.09 -23.01
CA CYS A 202 -0.27 29.92 -23.65
C CYS A 202 1.25 29.91 -23.47
N ASP A 203 1.88 31.07 -23.62
CA ASP A 203 3.30 31.28 -23.37
C ASP A 203 3.62 31.04 -21.89
N SER A 204 2.82 31.62 -20.99
CA SER A 204 2.97 31.43 -19.54
C SER A 204 2.86 29.95 -19.11
N LEU A 205 2.01 29.16 -19.77
CA LEU A 205 1.86 27.72 -19.50
C LEU A 205 3.09 26.90 -19.94
N GLN A 206 3.86 27.36 -20.93
CA GLN A 206 5.11 26.70 -21.35
C GLN A 206 6.20 26.82 -20.28
N TYR A 207 6.23 27.94 -19.55
CA TYR A 207 7.22 28.22 -18.49
C TYR A 207 6.87 27.65 -17.12
N LEU A 208 5.71 27.02 -16.95
CA LEU A 208 5.38 26.35 -15.69
C LEU A 208 6.35 25.18 -15.43
N PRO A 209 6.91 25.05 -14.21
CA PRO A 209 7.87 24.01 -13.88
C PRO A 209 7.16 22.66 -13.82
N THR A 210 7.12 21.93 -14.93
CA THR A 210 6.45 20.62 -15.06
C THR A 210 7.26 19.44 -14.51
N GLY A 211 8.20 19.70 -13.59
CA GLY A 211 8.94 18.63 -12.92
C GLY A 211 10.14 18.07 -13.68
N ASN A 212 10.86 18.89 -14.45
CA ASN A 212 12.27 18.62 -14.74
C ASN A 212 13.24 19.45 -13.88
N ASN A 213 12.76 20.38 -13.03
CA ASN A 213 13.62 21.19 -12.18
C ASN A 213 13.05 21.32 -10.76
N ASP A 214 13.95 21.12 -9.80
CA ASP A 214 13.75 21.22 -8.35
C ASP A 214 13.16 22.57 -7.93
N THR A 215 11.86 22.59 -7.65
CA THR A 215 11.24 23.73 -6.96
C THR A 215 10.78 23.26 -5.59
N ASN A 216 11.38 23.81 -4.54
CA ASN A 216 11.10 23.45 -3.15
C ASN A 216 9.67 23.90 -2.77
N LEU A 217 8.73 22.97 -2.78
CA LEU A 217 7.38 23.20 -2.25
C LEU A 217 7.37 22.94 -0.74
N ILE A 218 6.92 23.90 0.06
CA ILE A 218 6.70 23.73 1.49
C ILE A 218 5.20 23.57 1.72
N ASN A 219 4.78 22.41 2.23
CA ASN A 219 3.42 22.16 2.66
C ASN A 219 3.31 22.32 4.18
N LEU A 220 2.48 23.26 4.63
CA LEU A 220 2.26 23.54 6.05
C LEU A 220 0.83 23.14 6.42
N CYS A 221 0.69 22.10 7.24
CA CYS A 221 -0.59 21.73 7.83
C CYS A 221 -0.69 22.34 9.23
N LEU A 222 -1.63 23.28 9.41
CA LEU A 222 -1.96 23.84 10.71
C LEU A 222 -3.10 23.01 11.33
N SER A 223 -2.99 22.65 12.60
CA SER A 223 -4.14 22.10 13.32
C SER A 223 -5.21 23.19 13.52
N ASP A 224 -6.46 22.78 13.68
CA ASP A 224 -7.61 23.69 13.78
C ASP A 224 -7.42 24.76 14.87
N ASP A 225 -6.80 24.41 16.00
CA ASP A 225 -6.49 25.33 17.09
C ASP A 225 -5.49 26.43 16.69
N TYR A 226 -4.48 26.10 15.87
CA TYR A 226 -3.51 27.08 15.37
C TYR A 226 -4.08 27.90 14.22
N PHE A 227 -4.90 27.29 13.36
CA PHE A 227 -5.59 28.01 12.30
C PHE A 227 -6.55 29.06 12.88
N LYS A 228 -7.27 28.72 13.95
CA LYS A 228 -8.16 29.66 14.64
C LYS A 228 -7.40 30.83 15.27
N LYS A 229 -6.27 30.55 15.94
CA LYS A 229 -5.37 31.59 16.46
C LYS A 229 -4.79 32.48 15.37
N LEU A 230 -4.51 31.92 14.19
CA LEU A 230 -4.02 32.67 13.03
C LEU A 230 -5.10 33.60 12.48
N GLN A 231 -6.34 33.13 12.36
CA GLN A 231 -7.49 33.94 11.93
C GLN A 231 -7.82 35.08 12.90
N GLU A 232 -7.62 34.86 14.19
CA GLU A 232 -7.81 35.87 15.24
C GLU A 232 -6.59 36.82 15.35
N SER A 233 -5.48 36.49 14.70
CA SER A 233 -4.28 37.33 14.66
C SER A 233 -4.42 38.46 13.64
N ARG A 234 -3.64 39.53 13.81
CA ARG A 234 -3.51 40.60 12.81
C ARG A 234 -2.44 40.32 11.75
N LEU A 235 -1.80 39.15 11.81
CA LEU A 235 -0.71 38.79 10.92
C LEU A 235 -1.27 38.14 9.65
N SER A 236 -0.70 38.50 8.51
CA SER A 236 -0.98 37.79 7.28
C SER A 236 -0.29 36.42 7.29
N ILE A 237 -0.78 35.50 6.46
CA ILE A 237 -0.14 34.19 6.26
C ILE A 237 1.33 34.36 5.83
N THR A 238 1.61 35.38 5.01
CA THR A 238 2.97 35.73 4.59
C THR A 238 3.86 36.09 5.78
N ASP A 239 3.38 36.93 6.69
CA ASP A 239 4.14 37.34 7.88
C ASP A 239 4.47 36.15 8.78
N VAL A 240 3.54 35.21 8.93
CA VAL A 240 3.73 34.01 9.77
C VAL A 240 4.74 33.05 9.15
N ILE A 241 4.73 32.91 7.82
CA ILE A 241 5.71 32.10 7.10
C ILE A 241 7.10 32.73 7.22
N GLU A 242 7.21 34.05 7.03
CA GLU A 242 8.49 34.77 7.14
C GLU A 242 9.05 34.74 8.56
N LEU A 243 8.22 34.97 9.59
CA LEU A 243 8.61 34.86 11.00
C LEU A 243 9.00 33.42 11.37
N GLY A 244 8.27 32.43 10.85
CA GLY A 244 8.58 31.01 11.04
C GLY A 244 9.93 30.64 10.44
N ILE A 245 10.20 31.04 9.19
CA ILE A 245 11.49 30.82 8.52
C ILE A 245 12.62 31.56 9.24
N ALA A 246 12.39 32.80 9.67
CA ALA A 246 13.37 33.59 10.43
C ALA A 246 13.71 32.99 11.80
N SER A 247 12.78 32.25 12.42
CA SER A 247 12.99 31.57 13.71
C SER A 247 13.75 30.24 13.63
N ILE A 248 13.97 29.72 12.41
CA ILE A 248 14.71 28.48 12.14
C ILE A 248 16.22 28.73 11.94
N ASN A 249 16.63 30.00 11.79
CA ASN A 249 18.03 30.45 11.84
C ASN A 249 18.42 30.91 13.26
#